data_AF-A0A845YIC2-F1
#
_entry.id   AF-A0A845YIC2-F1
#
_cell.length_a   1.000
_cell.length_b   1.000
_cell.length_c   1.000
_cell.angle_alpha   90.00
_cell.angle_beta   90.00
_cell.angle_gamma   90.00
#
_symmetry.space_group_name_H-M   'P 1'
#
loop_
_entity.id
_entity.type
_entity.pdbx_description
1 polymer ?
#
loop_
_entity_poly.entity_id
_entity_poly.type
_entity_poly.pdbx_seq_one_letter_code
_entity_poly.pdbx_strand_id
1 'polypeptide(L)'
;MSKENNSNIAEVLSGIAAIITAICGIYIALKDNSAPPTPTSIATPGQASAPTPIPKTIPLGWIRIGAVDNTLGIAPTGETLIATSQPVTIAPVKVPKINSSVVVITGVNLRSDYPKPPGYDLHEKISVLTPNQKLVILEVQAFVDSDSPTYTTVWAKVGAP
;
A
#
# COMPACT_ATOMS: atom_id res chain seq x y z
N MET A 1 9.22 -41.99 49.38
CA MET A 1 8.49 -40.78 49.81
C MET A 1 8.19 -39.97 48.55
N SER A 2 7.24 -40.37 47.71
CA SER A 2 5.76 -40.37 47.85
C SER A 2 5.15 -38.98 47.76
N LYS A 3 4.55 -38.74 46.58
CA LYS A 3 3.28 -38.06 46.23
C LYS A 3 3.39 -37.77 44.71
N GLU A 4 2.76 -38.47 43.76
CA GLU A 4 1.33 -38.82 43.61
C GLU A 4 0.43 -37.63 43.98
N ASN A 5 -0.55 -37.16 43.20
CA ASN A 5 -1.23 -37.67 42.01
C ASN A 5 -2.24 -36.59 41.55
N ASN A 6 -2.85 -36.78 40.37
CA ASN A 6 -4.21 -36.38 40.00
C ASN A 6 -4.55 -34.92 39.62
N SER A 7 -4.91 -34.71 38.35
CA SER A 7 -6.32 -34.80 37.86
C SER A 7 -6.37 -34.29 36.40
N ASN A 8 -6.53 -35.13 35.38
CA ASN A 8 -7.81 -35.63 34.81
C ASN A 8 -8.84 -34.54 34.51
N ILE A 9 -8.99 -34.14 33.24
CA ILE A 9 -10.30 -33.82 32.60
C ILE A 9 -10.23 -34.10 31.07
N ALA A 10 -11.04 -35.09 30.64
CA ALA A 10 -11.81 -35.25 29.38
C ALA A 10 -11.03 -35.24 28.03
N GLU A 11 -10.96 -36.29 27.20
CA GLU A 11 -11.99 -37.16 26.60
C GLU A 11 -13.18 -36.43 25.93
N VAL A 12 -13.60 -36.94 24.76
CA VAL A 12 -14.77 -36.55 23.92
C VAL A 12 -14.50 -35.32 23.02
N LEU A 13 -14.50 -35.36 21.68
CA LEU A 13 -15.55 -35.84 20.77
C LEU A 13 -14.99 -36.57 19.52
N SER A 14 -15.51 -37.77 19.32
CA SER A 14 -15.78 -38.37 18.02
C SER A 14 -17.00 -37.69 17.37
N GLY A 15 -16.96 -37.48 16.06
CA GLY A 15 -18.13 -37.71 15.22
C GLY A 15 -18.84 -36.51 14.56
N ILE A 16 -19.14 -36.74 13.28
CA ILE A 16 -20.28 -36.26 12.47
C ILE A 16 -20.00 -35.06 11.55
N ALA A 17 -19.88 -35.37 10.25
CA ALA A 17 -20.73 -34.85 9.15
C ALA A 17 -20.17 -35.38 7.82
N ALA A 18 -20.58 -36.55 7.35
CA ALA A 18 -21.78 -36.76 6.53
C ALA A 18 -21.66 -36.14 5.12
N ILE A 19 -21.45 -37.06 4.18
CA ILE A 19 -21.53 -37.05 2.72
C ILE A 19 -22.70 -36.19 2.18
N ILE A 20 -22.42 -35.31 1.21
CA ILE A 20 -23.43 -34.84 0.25
C ILE A 20 -22.90 -35.06 -1.16
N THR A 21 -23.39 -36.12 -1.79
CA THR A 21 -23.33 -36.33 -3.24
C THR A 21 -24.64 -35.81 -3.80
N ALA A 22 -24.61 -34.88 -4.74
CA ALA A 22 -25.77 -34.59 -5.59
C ALA A 22 -25.29 -34.30 -7.02
N ILE A 23 -25.67 -35.24 -7.87
CA ILE A 23 -25.45 -35.32 -9.31
C ILE A 23 -26.34 -34.28 -10.00
N CYS A 24 -25.74 -33.44 -10.85
CA CYS A 24 -26.38 -32.75 -11.96
C CYS A 24 -25.27 -32.59 -13.01
N GLY A 25 -25.38 -32.97 -14.27
CA GLY A 25 -26.52 -33.30 -15.11
C GLY A 25 -25.97 -33.10 -16.52
N ILE A 26 -26.13 -34.12 -17.35
CA ILE A 26 -25.61 -34.25 -18.71
C ILE A 26 -25.98 -33.04 -19.59
N TYR A 27 -25.03 -32.54 -20.38
CA TYR A 27 -25.35 -31.82 -21.62
C TYR A 27 -24.54 -32.41 -22.77
N ILE A 28 -25.21 -33.30 -23.53
CA ILE A 28 -24.88 -33.58 -24.93
C ILE A 28 -25.65 -32.56 -25.76
N ALA A 29 -24.95 -31.80 -26.58
CA ALA A 29 -25.54 -31.15 -27.75
C ALA A 29 -24.50 -31.09 -28.87
N LEU A 30 -24.53 -32.10 -29.73
CA LEU A 30 -23.99 -32.04 -31.07
C LEU A 30 -24.81 -31.01 -31.87
N LYS A 31 -24.15 -29.96 -32.36
CA LYS A 31 -24.66 -29.17 -33.48
C LYS A 31 -23.59 -29.15 -34.55
N ASP A 32 -23.76 -30.07 -35.49
CA ASP A 32 -23.35 -29.85 -36.87
C ASP A 32 -24.28 -28.78 -37.45
N ASN A 33 -23.71 -27.72 -38.03
CA ASN A 33 -24.36 -26.82 -38.97
C ASN A 33 -23.29 -25.91 -39.59
N SER A 34 -22.72 -26.41 -40.69
CA SER A 34 -22.56 -25.70 -41.95
C SER A 34 -22.32 -24.18 -41.87
N ALA A 35 -21.08 -23.78 -42.19
CA ALA A 35 -20.80 -22.41 -42.63
C ALA A 35 -21.57 -22.08 -43.93
N PRO A 36 -22.11 -20.85 -44.02
CA PRO A 36 -21.91 -20.03 -45.21
C PRO A 36 -21.39 -18.62 -44.86
N PRO A 37 -20.80 -17.90 -45.82
CA PRO A 37 -19.82 -16.85 -45.58
C PRO A 37 -20.41 -15.50 -45.13
N THR A 38 -19.57 -14.82 -44.36
CA THR A 38 -19.47 -13.38 -44.03
C THR A 38 -20.43 -12.42 -44.74
N PRO A 39 -21.26 -11.67 -43.99
CA PRO A 39 -21.63 -10.32 -44.36
C PRO A 39 -20.65 -9.30 -43.74
N THR A 40 -20.00 -8.53 -44.61
CA THR A 40 -19.20 -7.34 -44.34
C THR A 40 -19.83 -6.47 -43.24
N SER A 41 -19.22 -6.45 -42.04
CA SER A 41 -19.57 -5.48 -41.01
C SER A 41 -18.70 -4.25 -41.20
N ILE A 42 -19.36 -3.17 -41.62
CA ILE A 42 -18.83 -1.82 -41.76
C ILE A 42 -18.29 -1.38 -40.39
N ALA A 43 -17.01 -1.02 -40.35
CA ALA A 43 -16.36 -0.50 -39.14
C ALA A 43 -17.16 0.68 -38.58
N THR A 44 -17.78 0.48 -37.42
CA THR A 44 -18.33 1.57 -36.62
C THR A 44 -17.14 2.32 -36.00
N PRO A 45 -17.04 3.66 -36.16
CA PRO A 45 -15.95 4.43 -35.58
C PRO A 45 -15.91 4.23 -34.06
N GLY A 46 -14.70 3.98 -33.56
CA GLY A 46 -14.42 3.60 -32.18
C GLY A 46 -15.19 4.43 -31.16
N GLN A 47 -15.93 3.74 -30.30
CA GLN A 47 -16.47 4.30 -29.08
C GLN A 47 -15.28 4.58 -28.16
N ALA A 48 -14.76 5.81 -28.25
CA ALA A 48 -13.74 6.32 -27.35
C ALA A 48 -14.25 6.14 -25.92
N SER A 49 -13.60 5.25 -25.17
CA SER A 49 -13.86 5.09 -23.75
C SER A 49 -13.60 6.44 -23.09
N ALA A 50 -14.64 7.07 -22.56
CA ALA A 50 -14.49 8.31 -21.82
C ALA A 50 -13.44 8.09 -20.70
N PRO A 51 -12.51 9.04 -20.49
CA PRO A 51 -11.51 8.88 -19.44
C PRO A 51 -12.23 8.72 -18.10
N THR A 52 -11.98 7.58 -17.43
CA THR A 52 -12.50 7.33 -16.10
C THR A 52 -12.05 8.48 -15.19
N PRO A 53 -12.96 9.18 -14.50
CA PRO A 53 -12.56 10.22 -13.56
C PRO A 53 -11.71 9.57 -12.47
N ILE A 54 -10.44 9.97 -12.42
CA ILE A 54 -9.52 9.57 -11.35
C ILE A 54 -10.12 10.11 -10.04
N PRO A 55 -10.33 9.28 -9.01
CA PRO A 55 -10.78 9.76 -7.71
C PRO A 55 -9.87 10.90 -7.26
N LYS A 56 -10.46 12.06 -6.97
CA LYS A 56 -9.72 13.24 -6.56
C LYS A 56 -9.21 13.03 -5.13
N THR A 57 -8.01 12.46 -5.00
CA THR A 57 -7.32 12.33 -3.72
C THR A 57 -7.19 13.71 -3.07
N ILE A 58 -7.67 13.84 -1.82
CA ILE A 58 -7.61 15.09 -1.06
C ILE A 58 -6.22 15.18 -0.41
N PRO A 59 -5.40 16.22 -0.73
CA PRO A 59 -4.12 16.41 -0.07
C PRO A 59 -4.29 16.70 1.42
N LEU A 60 -3.52 16.00 2.26
CA LEU A 60 -3.54 16.17 3.72
C LEU A 60 -2.35 17.02 4.20
N GLY A 61 -1.17 16.82 3.63
CA GLY A 61 0.05 17.53 4.03
C GLY A 61 1.31 16.70 3.82
N TRP A 62 2.40 17.09 4.48
CA TRP A 62 3.70 16.45 4.39
C TRP A 62 4.08 15.68 5.64
N ILE A 63 4.73 14.54 5.46
CA ILE A 63 5.29 13.71 6.53
C ILE A 63 6.73 13.32 6.20
N ARG A 64 7.58 13.19 7.23
CA ARG A 64 8.89 12.55 7.07
C ARG A 64 8.67 11.05 7.06
N ILE A 65 9.14 10.37 6.02
CA ILE A 65 8.96 8.92 5.87
C ILE A 65 10.17 8.09 6.30
N GLY A 66 11.35 8.72 6.32
CA GLY A 66 12.59 8.11 6.78
C GLY A 66 13.81 8.83 6.21
N ALA A 67 14.89 8.08 6.00
CA ALA A 67 16.06 8.49 5.26
C ALA A 67 16.52 7.36 4.34
N VAL A 68 17.44 7.65 3.42
CA VAL A 68 18.16 6.65 2.63
C VAL A 68 19.66 6.78 2.88
N ASP A 69 20.39 5.67 2.76
CA ASP A 69 21.82 5.57 3.09
C ASP A 69 22.71 6.10 1.96
N ASN A 70 22.54 7.37 1.64
CA ASN A 70 23.36 8.10 0.68
C ASN A 70 23.38 9.60 1.04
N THR A 71 24.28 10.36 0.43
CA THR A 71 24.41 11.81 0.64
C THR A 71 24.24 12.59 -0.67
N LEU A 72 23.48 12.03 -1.61
CA LEU A 72 23.31 12.60 -2.95
C LEU A 72 22.14 13.60 -3.02
N GLY A 73 21.33 13.69 -1.97
CA GLY A 73 20.12 14.52 -1.94
C GLY A 73 19.00 13.98 -2.81
N ILE A 74 19.09 12.71 -3.22
CA ILE A 74 18.10 12.02 -4.03
C ILE A 74 17.69 10.71 -3.37
N ALA A 75 16.42 10.34 -3.56
CA ALA A 75 15.86 9.09 -3.06
C ALA A 75 15.13 8.36 -4.20
N PRO A 76 15.83 7.50 -4.96
CA PRO A 76 15.25 6.60 -5.94
C PRO A 76 14.05 5.81 -5.39
N THR A 77 12.98 5.71 -6.19
CA THR A 77 11.83 4.86 -5.85
C THR A 77 12.27 3.41 -5.66
N GLY A 78 11.80 2.78 -4.57
CA GLY A 78 12.10 1.40 -4.22
C GLY A 78 13.37 1.22 -3.37
N GLU A 79 14.19 2.26 -3.19
CA GLU A 79 15.32 2.23 -2.27
C GLU A 79 14.83 2.01 -0.83
N THR A 80 15.58 1.24 -0.05
CA THR A 80 15.20 0.90 1.33
C THR A 80 15.29 2.15 2.21
N LEU A 81 14.22 2.41 2.98
CA LEU A 81 14.26 3.46 3.99
C LEU A 81 15.00 2.95 5.23
N ILE A 82 15.94 3.74 5.73
CA ILE A 82 16.68 3.46 6.97
C ILE A 82 16.11 4.27 8.13
N ALA A 83 16.18 3.68 9.32
CA ALA A 83 15.95 4.40 10.56
C ALA A 83 17.24 5.14 10.94
N THR A 84 17.10 6.37 11.44
CA THR A 84 18.21 7.16 11.99
C THR A 84 17.89 7.46 13.46
N SER A 85 18.11 8.68 13.93
CA SER A 85 17.49 9.16 15.18
C SER A 85 15.96 9.24 15.08
N GLN A 86 15.42 9.31 13.85
CA GLN A 86 13.98 9.27 13.59
C GLN A 86 13.61 7.93 12.93
N PRO A 87 12.49 7.32 13.34
CA PRO A 87 12.06 6.04 12.79
C PRO A 87 11.55 6.18 11.36
N VAL A 88 11.53 5.06 10.63
CA VAL A 88 10.74 4.95 9.39
C VAL A 88 9.26 4.97 9.77
N THR A 89 8.46 5.76 9.07
CA THR A 89 7.06 6.00 9.46
C THR A 89 6.03 5.28 8.60
N ILE A 90 6.46 4.64 7.50
CA ILE A 90 5.57 3.96 6.57
C ILE A 90 5.95 2.49 6.29
N ALA A 91 4.97 1.71 5.87
CA ALA A 91 5.13 0.41 5.22
C ALA A 91 4.60 0.46 3.77
N PRO A 92 5.30 -0.15 2.80
CA PRO A 92 6.58 -0.84 2.93
C PRO A 92 7.75 0.10 3.28
N VAL A 93 8.82 -0.44 3.88
CA VAL A 93 10.03 0.29 4.31
C VAL A 93 10.92 0.63 3.11
N LYS A 94 10.34 1.29 2.12
CA LYS A 94 10.96 1.67 0.85
C LYS A 94 10.46 3.02 0.41
N VAL A 95 11.27 3.75 -0.35
CA VAL A 95 10.84 5.00 -1.01
C VAL A 95 9.67 4.67 -1.93
N PRO A 96 8.48 5.22 -1.68
CA PRO A 96 7.28 4.81 -2.39
C PRO A 96 7.22 5.44 -3.79
N LYS A 97 6.43 4.81 -4.67
CA LYS A 97 6.08 5.40 -5.96
C LYS A 97 4.99 6.45 -5.75
N ILE A 98 5.02 7.54 -6.51
CA ILE A 98 3.90 8.48 -6.58
C ILE A 98 2.62 7.74 -7.03
N ASN A 99 1.49 8.10 -6.44
CA ASN A 99 0.17 7.47 -6.55
C ASN A 99 0.06 6.04 -5.99
N SER A 100 1.07 5.56 -5.26
CA SER A 100 0.97 4.29 -4.52
C SER A 100 0.37 4.49 -3.13
N SER A 101 -0.24 3.43 -2.59
CA SER A 101 -0.71 3.42 -1.21
C SER A 101 0.38 2.94 -0.25
N VAL A 102 0.44 3.57 0.91
CA VAL A 102 1.31 3.17 2.04
C VAL A 102 0.49 3.10 3.32
N VAL A 103 1.03 2.42 4.33
CA VAL A 103 0.43 2.36 5.67
C VAL A 103 1.36 3.04 6.66
N VAL A 104 0.82 3.91 7.51
CA VAL A 104 1.58 4.51 8.62
C VAL A 104 1.85 3.44 9.67
N ILE A 105 3.11 3.22 10.03
CA ILE A 105 3.50 2.20 11.03
C ILE A 105 3.82 2.78 12.41
N THR A 106 4.14 4.08 12.49
CA THR A 106 4.33 4.80 13.75
C THR A 106 3.73 6.20 13.64
N GLY A 107 3.33 6.79 14.77
CA GLY A 107 2.77 8.13 14.80
C GLY A 107 3.71 9.16 14.17
N VAL A 108 3.20 9.98 13.24
CA VAL A 108 4.02 10.96 12.51
C VAL A 108 3.32 12.31 12.44
N ASN A 109 4.09 13.38 12.61
CA ASN A 109 3.56 14.74 12.51
C ASN A 109 3.23 15.06 11.05
N LEU A 110 1.99 15.45 10.80
CA LEU A 110 1.55 16.01 9.54
C LEU A 110 1.84 17.51 9.55
N ARG A 111 2.52 18.00 8.51
CA ARG A 111 2.93 19.40 8.37
C ARG A 111 2.37 20.05 7.12
N SER A 112 2.29 21.37 7.14
CA SER A 112 1.82 22.17 6.00
C SER A 112 2.75 22.12 4.80
N ASP A 113 4.06 22.06 5.05
CA ASP A 113 5.09 21.92 4.03
C ASP A 113 6.25 21.04 4.54
N TYR A 114 7.15 20.63 3.64
CA TYR A 114 8.42 19.99 3.98
C TYR A 114 9.53 21.05 4.18
N PRO A 115 10.59 20.76 4.95
CA PRO A 115 11.72 21.68 5.09
C PRO A 115 12.46 21.88 3.75
N LYS A 116 12.89 23.11 3.47
CA LYS A 116 13.56 23.45 2.20
C LYS A 116 15.05 23.71 2.43
N PRO A 117 15.95 22.99 1.74
CA PRO A 117 17.39 23.25 1.82
C PRO A 117 17.71 24.70 1.39
N PRO A 118 18.79 25.31 1.93
CA PRO A 118 19.85 24.68 2.72
C PRO A 118 19.54 24.47 4.21
N GLY A 119 18.43 25.00 4.74
CA GLY A 119 18.05 24.88 6.15
C GLY A 119 17.04 23.75 6.43
N TYR A 120 16.97 23.31 7.69
CA TYR A 120 16.00 22.30 8.15
C TYR A 120 14.88 22.92 9.01
N ASP A 121 14.25 23.98 8.53
CA ASP A 121 13.15 24.61 9.26
C ASP A 121 11.87 23.78 9.16
N LEU A 122 11.45 23.22 10.29
CA LEU A 122 10.23 22.42 10.40
C LEU A 122 8.99 23.33 10.35
N HIS A 123 8.26 23.28 9.25
CA HIS A 123 6.99 23.98 9.07
C HIS A 123 5.93 23.57 10.11
N GLU A 124 4.90 24.41 10.27
CA GLU A 124 3.81 24.20 11.23
C GLU A 124 3.24 22.78 11.20
N LYS A 125 3.07 22.22 12.39
CA LYS A 125 2.39 20.94 12.59
C LYS A 125 0.88 21.18 12.52
N ILE A 126 0.23 20.58 11.52
CA ILE A 126 -1.23 20.64 11.35
C ILE A 126 -1.92 19.57 12.20
N SER A 127 -1.35 18.35 12.23
CA SER A 127 -1.96 17.22 12.90
C SER A 127 -0.94 16.11 13.20
N VAL A 128 -1.42 14.96 13.66
CA VAL A 128 -0.66 13.72 13.82
C VAL A 128 -1.41 12.60 13.11
N LEU A 129 -0.71 11.89 12.23
CA LEU A 129 -1.21 10.64 11.66
C LEU A 129 -0.92 9.50 12.63
N THR A 130 -1.92 8.65 12.85
CA THR A 130 -1.82 7.50 13.75
C THR A 130 -1.42 6.25 12.99
N PRO A 131 -0.82 5.25 13.67
CA PRO A 131 -0.52 3.96 13.06
C PRO A 131 -1.76 3.30 12.42
N ASN A 132 -1.52 2.45 11.41
CA ASN A 132 -2.51 1.72 10.61
C ASN A 132 -3.38 2.58 9.68
N GLN A 133 -3.09 3.87 9.53
CA GLN A 133 -3.74 4.70 8.52
C GLN A 133 -3.19 4.42 7.12
N LYS A 134 -4.08 4.19 6.16
CA LYS A 134 -3.74 4.07 4.74
C LYS A 134 -3.72 5.45 4.09
N LEU A 135 -2.66 5.73 3.35
CA LEU A 135 -2.46 7.01 2.66
C LEU A 135 -2.10 6.77 1.20
N VAL A 136 -2.34 7.76 0.35
CA VAL A 136 -1.84 7.80 -1.02
C VAL A 136 -0.68 8.80 -1.10
N ILE A 137 0.42 8.39 -1.71
CA ILE A 137 1.58 9.26 -1.95
C ILE A 137 1.28 10.17 -3.13
N LEU A 138 1.33 11.48 -2.91
CA LEU A 138 1.10 12.48 -3.94
C LEU A 138 2.40 13.02 -4.51
N GLU A 139 3.40 13.24 -3.65
CA GLU A 139 4.71 13.78 -4.02
C GLU A 139 5.78 13.21 -3.07
N VAL A 140 7.02 13.13 -3.54
CA VAL A 140 8.19 12.72 -2.72
C VAL A 140 9.28 13.76 -2.92
N GLN A 141 9.87 14.22 -1.81
CA GLN A 141 11.00 15.15 -1.79
C GLN A 141 12.12 14.56 -0.96
N ALA A 142 13.35 14.77 -1.40
CA ALA A 142 14.54 14.25 -0.76
C ALA A 142 15.65 15.30 -0.81
N PHE A 143 16.42 15.39 0.26
CA PHE A 143 17.55 16.31 0.36
C PHE A 143 18.47 15.88 1.50
N VAL A 144 19.73 16.31 1.42
CA VAL A 144 20.69 16.18 2.52
C VAL A 144 20.49 17.36 3.46
N ASP A 145 20.42 17.08 4.75
CA ASP A 145 20.43 18.12 5.78
C ASP A 145 21.85 18.67 5.93
N SER A 146 22.05 19.97 5.72
CA SER A 146 23.36 20.61 5.81
C SER A 146 23.96 20.51 7.22
N ASP A 147 23.09 20.50 8.25
CA ASP A 147 23.51 20.40 9.64
C ASP A 147 23.87 18.96 10.04
N SER A 148 23.40 17.97 9.26
CA SER A 148 23.65 16.55 9.49
C SER A 148 23.77 15.79 8.16
N PRO A 149 24.88 15.94 7.43
CA PRO A 149 25.00 15.49 6.03
C PRO A 149 25.28 13.99 5.88
N THR A 150 24.84 13.17 6.84
CA THR A 150 25.14 11.74 6.90
C THR A 150 24.20 10.90 6.04
N TYR A 151 23.00 11.42 5.74
CA TYR A 151 21.97 10.70 4.99
C TYR A 151 21.06 11.67 4.23
N THR A 152 20.40 11.18 3.19
CA THR A 152 19.35 11.89 2.48
C THR A 152 18.03 11.65 3.20
N THR A 153 17.43 12.72 3.71
CA THR A 153 16.12 12.63 4.36
C THR A 153 15.02 12.59 3.31
N VAL A 154 13.97 11.80 3.55
CA VAL A 154 12.85 11.65 2.62
C VAL A 154 11.54 12.12 3.25
N TRP A 155 10.86 13.01 2.53
CA TRP A 155 9.55 13.55 2.84
C TRP A 155 8.55 13.15 1.77
N ALA A 156 7.31 12.94 2.17
CA ALA A 156 6.22 12.64 1.24
C ALA A 156 5.01 13.52 1.54
N LYS A 157 4.42 14.03 0.46
CA LYS A 157 3.09 14.63 0.51
C LYS A 157 2.08 13.51 0.39
N VAL A 158 1.11 13.50 1.30
CA VAL A 158 0.14 12.41 1.43
C VAL A 158 -1.29 12.91 1.29
N GLY A 159 -2.16 12.03 0.81
CA GLY A 159 -3.58 12.28 0.67
C GLY A 159 -4.43 11.12 1.21
N ALA A 160 -5.71 11.41 1.42
CA ALA A 160 -6.70 10.40 1.77
C ALA A 160 -7.02 9.51 0.54
N PRO A 161 -7.07 8.17 0.69
CA PRO A 161 -7.30 7.24 -0.41
C PRO A 161 -8.64 7.42 -1.13
#